data_AF-A0A9X5BG40-F1
#
_entry.id   AF-A0A9X5BG40-F1
#
_cell.length_a   1.000
_cell.length_b   1.000
_cell.length_c   1.000
_cell.angle_alpha   90.00
_cell.angle_beta   90.00
_cell.angle_gamma   90.00
#
_symmetry.space_group_name_H-M   'P 1'
#
loop_
_entity.id
_entity.type
_entity.pdbx_description
1 polymer ?
#
loop_
_entity_poly.entity_id
_entity_poly.type
_entity_poly.pdbx_seq_one_letter_code
_entity_poly.pdbx_strand_id
1 'polypeptide(L)'
;MENMYIAIDGDSVGTRLQQLILEEKLEELRCFSNSVKDTLFRFVQVLEKHGGIVYMDGGDNVFAECNRECAQIVAEYVSVENKRNRICYSLAIGENTQDTYIGLKYAKSSKIHYIEVVRKGTKMKFQPVL
;
A
#
# COMPACT_ATOMS: atom_id res chain seq x y z
N MET A 1 7.53 -5.70 -21.87
CA MET A 1 7.42 -4.92 -20.63
C MET A 1 7.44 -5.92 -19.50
N GLU A 2 8.33 -5.76 -18.53
CA GLU A 2 8.33 -6.63 -17.35
C GLU A 2 7.16 -6.23 -16.45
N ASN A 3 6.26 -7.17 -16.22
CA ASN A 3 5.14 -6.99 -15.30
C ASN A 3 5.66 -7.18 -13.88
N MET A 4 5.23 -6.30 -12.99
CA MET A 4 5.55 -6.29 -11.58
C MET A 4 4.27 -6.35 -10.77
N TYR A 5 4.38 -6.69 -9.49
CA TYR A 5 3.29 -6.68 -8.55
C TYR A 5 3.52 -5.57 -7.53
N ILE A 6 2.42 -4.98 -7.10
CA ILE A 6 2.37 -3.94 -6.09
C ILE A 6 1.35 -4.31 -5.03
N ALA A 7 1.74 -4.17 -3.77
CA ALA A 7 0.87 -4.33 -2.63
C ALA A 7 0.89 -3.07 -1.77
N ILE A 8 -0.27 -2.65 -1.30
CA ILE A 8 -0.47 -1.49 -0.43
C ILE A 8 -1.30 -1.93 0.76
N ASP A 9 -0.92 -1.54 1.97
CA ASP A 9 -1.60 -1.93 3.20
C ASP A 9 -1.56 -0.78 4.22
N GLY A 10 -2.70 -0.49 4.83
CA GLY A 10 -2.83 0.58 5.82
C GLY A 10 -2.06 0.27 7.11
N ASP A 11 -1.33 1.25 7.63
CA ASP A 11 -0.57 1.10 8.86
C ASP A 11 -1.48 1.35 10.07
N SER A 12 -1.48 0.41 11.01
CA SER A 12 -2.20 0.50 12.29
C SER A 12 -3.73 0.73 12.17
N VAL A 13 -4.35 0.43 11.02
CA VAL A 13 -5.79 0.60 10.82
C VAL A 13 -6.60 -0.21 11.84
N GLY A 14 -6.22 -1.47 12.07
CA GLY A 14 -6.86 -2.34 13.07
C GLY A 14 -6.77 -1.77 14.49
N THR A 15 -5.59 -1.27 14.89
CA THR A 15 -5.38 -0.64 16.20
C THR A 15 -6.25 0.60 16.36
N ARG A 16 -6.33 1.46 15.33
CA ARG A 16 -7.16 2.66 15.37
C ARG A 16 -8.65 2.34 15.43
N LEU A 17 -9.10 1.33 14.69
CA LEU A 17 -10.47 0.84 14.75
C LEU A 17 -10.82 0.35 16.16
N GLN A 18 -9.96 -0.48 16.77
CA GLN A 18 -10.15 -0.97 18.15
C GLN A 18 -10.25 0.19 19.14
N GLN A 19 -9.35 1.17 19.05
CA GLN A 19 -9.36 2.35 19.91
C GLN A 19 -10.70 3.10 19.82
N LEU A 20 -11.17 3.40 18.60
CA LEU A 20 -12.42 4.15 18.40
C LEU A 20 -13.65 3.42 18.93
N ILE A 21 -13.65 2.08 18.84
CA ILE A 21 -14.72 1.23 19.41
C ILE A 21 -14.68 1.28 20.95
N LEU A 22 -13.51 1.11 21.56
CA LEU A 22 -13.35 1.11 23.02
C LEU A 22 -13.65 2.48 23.65
N GLU A 23 -13.42 3.57 22.91
CA GLU A 23 -13.73 4.94 23.32
C GLU A 23 -15.18 5.37 22.99
N GLU A 24 -16.01 4.46 22.45
CA GLU A 24 -17.40 4.71 22.03
C GLU A 24 -17.57 5.88 21.02
N LYS A 25 -16.54 6.14 20.21
CA LYS A 25 -16.50 7.25 19.25
C LYS A 25 -17.06 6.87 17.88
N LEU A 26 -18.36 6.54 17.82
CA LEU A 26 -19.00 6.01 16.62
C LEU A 26 -18.94 6.95 15.39
N GLU A 27 -19.09 8.26 15.58
CA GLU A 27 -19.00 9.22 14.47
C GLU A 27 -17.57 9.36 13.93
N GLU A 28 -16.56 9.31 14.80
CA GLU A 28 -15.16 9.28 14.37
C GLU A 28 -14.83 7.96 13.67
N LEU A 29 -15.38 6.83 14.14
CA LEU A 29 -15.24 5.52 13.49
C LEU A 29 -15.84 5.53 12.08
N ARG A 30 -17.02 6.12 11.91
CA ARG A 30 -17.65 6.32 10.59
C ARG A 30 -16.77 7.18 9.69
N CYS A 31 -16.29 8.33 10.17
CA CYS A 31 -15.39 9.21 9.42
C CYS A 31 -14.08 8.51 9.03
N PHE A 32 -13.52 7.71 9.94
CA PHE A 32 -12.30 6.94 9.72
C PHE A 32 -12.51 5.87 8.64
N SER A 33 -13.58 5.09 8.73
CA SER A 33 -13.91 4.07 7.72
C SER A 33 -14.11 4.67 6.33
N ASN A 34 -14.84 5.79 6.22
CA ASN A 34 -14.98 6.51 4.96
C ASN A 34 -13.64 7.00 4.42
N SER A 35 -12.76 7.52 5.30
CA SER A 35 -11.42 7.98 4.89
C SER A 35 -10.56 6.85 4.34
N VAL A 36 -10.60 5.65 4.95
CA VAL A 36 -9.91 4.45 4.44
C VAL A 36 -10.45 4.10 3.06
N LYS A 37 -11.78 3.99 2.93
CA LYS A 37 -12.45 3.62 1.68
C LYS A 37 -12.13 4.59 0.55
N ASP A 38 -12.22 5.90 0.81
CA ASP A 38 -11.95 6.94 -0.19
C ASP A 38 -10.48 6.91 -0.63
N THR A 39 -9.56 6.65 0.30
CA THR A 39 -8.13 6.58 -0.02
C THR A 39 -7.80 5.35 -0.86
N LEU A 40 -8.33 4.17 -0.50
CA LEU A 40 -8.18 2.95 -1.29
C LEU A 40 -8.76 3.12 -2.69
N PHE A 41 -9.94 3.70 -2.80
CA PHE A 41 -10.57 3.99 -4.08
C PHE A 41 -9.67 4.87 -4.97
N ARG A 42 -9.03 5.90 -4.40
CA ARG A 42 -8.07 6.72 -5.14
C ARG A 42 -6.83 5.94 -5.58
N PHE A 43 -6.30 5.03 -4.75
CA PHE A 43 -5.18 4.17 -5.17
C PHE A 43 -5.55 3.27 -6.34
N VAL A 44 -6.73 2.64 -6.30
CA VAL A 44 -7.26 1.82 -7.39
C VAL A 44 -7.40 2.65 -8.67
N GLN A 45 -7.99 3.85 -8.59
CA GLN A 45 -8.12 4.73 -9.75
C GLN A 45 -6.77 5.11 -10.36
N VAL A 46 -5.74 5.39 -9.54
CA VAL A 46 -4.39 5.70 -10.05
C VAL A 46 -3.77 4.47 -10.71
N LEU A 47 -3.91 3.29 -10.12
CA LEU A 47 -3.43 2.03 -10.71
C LEU A 47 -4.06 1.77 -12.07
N GLU A 48 -5.39 1.73 -12.14
CA GLU A 48 -6.14 1.44 -13.37
C GLU A 48 -5.89 2.49 -14.46
N LYS A 49 -5.83 3.77 -14.09
CA LYS A 49 -5.52 4.87 -15.02
C LYS A 49 -4.16 4.69 -15.71
N HIS A 50 -3.20 4.07 -15.04
CA HIS A 50 -1.85 3.81 -15.59
C HIS A 50 -1.68 2.35 -16.02
N GLY A 51 -2.78 1.66 -16.33
CA GLY A 51 -2.76 0.31 -16.93
C GLY A 51 -2.48 -0.82 -15.94
N GLY A 52 -2.61 -0.57 -14.63
CA GLY A 52 -2.56 -1.60 -13.61
C GLY A 52 -3.82 -2.47 -13.61
N ILE A 53 -3.65 -3.76 -13.31
CA ILE A 53 -4.72 -4.73 -13.13
C ILE A 53 -4.85 -5.00 -11.63
N VAL A 54 -5.95 -4.55 -11.03
CA VAL A 54 -6.21 -4.75 -9.60
C VAL A 54 -6.82 -6.13 -9.38
N TYR A 55 -6.16 -6.96 -8.57
CA TYR A 55 -6.66 -8.28 -8.18
C TYR A 55 -7.45 -8.25 -6.87
N MET A 56 -7.11 -7.31 -5.99
CA MET A 56 -7.76 -7.14 -4.70
C MET A 56 -7.75 -5.67 -4.30
N ASP A 57 -8.91 -5.17 -3.86
CA ASP A 57 -9.07 -3.95 -3.09
C ASP A 57 -10.12 -4.18 -2.00
N GLY A 58 -9.74 -3.99 -0.73
CA GLY A 58 -10.66 -4.27 0.36
C GLY A 58 -10.07 -4.08 1.74
N GLY A 59 -10.92 -3.67 2.69
CA GLY A 59 -10.48 -3.24 4.02
C GLY A 59 -9.55 -2.04 3.89
N ASP A 60 -8.26 -2.27 4.14
CA ASP A 60 -7.15 -1.32 4.01
C ASP A 60 -6.05 -1.81 3.05
N ASN A 61 -6.33 -2.86 2.28
CA ASN A 61 -5.37 -3.53 1.41
C ASN A 61 -5.70 -3.34 -0.08
N VAL A 62 -4.65 -3.21 -0.90
CA VAL A 62 -4.71 -3.25 -2.37
C VAL A 62 -3.60 -4.16 -2.89
N PHE A 63 -3.92 -4.99 -3.88
CA PHE A 63 -2.95 -5.82 -4.60
C PHE A 63 -3.20 -5.76 -6.11
N ALA A 64 -2.18 -5.44 -6.89
CA ALA A 64 -2.29 -5.26 -8.32
C ALA A 64 -1.03 -5.72 -9.07
N GLU A 65 -1.18 -5.94 -10.36
CA GLU A 65 -0.09 -6.08 -11.33
C GLU A 65 -0.01 -4.80 -12.16
N CYS A 66 1.21 -4.34 -12.45
CA CYS A 66 1.44 -3.15 -13.25
C CYS A 66 2.85 -3.17 -13.87
N ASN A 67 3.11 -2.25 -14.80
CA ASN A 67 4.46 -2.01 -15.28
C ASN A 67 5.24 -1.10 -14.30
N ARG A 68 6.55 -0.98 -14.50
CA ARG A 68 7.42 -0.17 -13.62
C ARG A 68 7.04 1.31 -13.56
N GLU A 69 6.59 1.90 -14.66
CA GLU A 69 6.17 3.32 -14.70
C GLU A 69 4.94 3.55 -13.81
N CYS A 70 3.92 2.71 -13.95
CA CYS A 70 2.73 2.72 -13.09
C CYS A 70 3.10 2.53 -11.62
N ALA A 71 3.98 1.55 -11.30
CA ALA A 71 4.42 1.30 -9.94
C ALA A 71 5.10 2.53 -9.31
N GLN A 72 5.94 3.24 -10.06
CA GLN A 72 6.61 4.46 -9.61
C GLN A 72 5.60 5.59 -9.35
N ILE A 73 4.67 5.83 -10.28
CA ILE A 73 3.62 6.85 -10.14
C ILE A 73 2.77 6.57 -8.89
N VAL A 74 2.39 5.31 -8.68
CA VAL A 74 1.60 4.91 -7.51
C VAL A 74 2.40 5.08 -6.22
N ALA A 75 3.69 4.71 -6.19
CA ALA A 75 4.54 4.91 -5.02
C ALA A 75 4.66 6.40 -4.63
N GLU A 76 4.87 7.28 -5.61
CA GLU A 76 4.87 8.73 -5.40
C GLU A 76 3.52 9.24 -4.89
N TYR A 77 2.42 8.74 -5.48
CA TYR A 77 1.08 9.10 -5.05
C TYR A 77 0.79 8.69 -3.60
N VAL A 78 1.13 7.44 -3.21
CA VAL A 78 0.98 6.96 -1.83
C VAL A 78 1.82 7.82 -0.87
N SER A 79 3.04 8.21 -1.26
CA SER A 79 3.88 9.09 -0.45
C SER A 79 3.31 10.49 -0.25
N VAL A 80 2.68 11.05 -1.28
CA VAL A 80 1.95 12.32 -1.16
C VAL A 80 0.72 12.18 -0.25
N GLU A 81 -0.04 11.10 -0.40
CA GLU A 81 -1.20 10.83 0.47
C GLU A 81 -0.78 10.66 1.93
N ASN A 82 0.31 9.95 2.22
CA ASN A 82 0.83 9.78 3.57
C ASN A 82 1.24 11.11 4.23
N LYS A 83 1.66 12.12 3.45
CA LYS A 83 1.97 13.46 3.97
C LYS A 83 0.71 14.29 4.29
N ARG A 84 -0.42 13.94 3.68
CA ARG A 84 -1.70 14.68 3.78
C ARG A 84 -2.68 14.06 4.78
N ASN A 85 -2.56 12.77 5.04
CA ASN A 85 -3.62 11.99 5.68
C ASN A 85 -3.39 11.67 7.16
N ARG A 86 -4.48 11.26 7.80
CA ARG A 86 -4.51 10.69 9.16
C ARG A 86 -4.05 9.22 9.22
N ILE A 87 -3.89 8.58 8.05
CA ILE A 87 -3.60 7.15 7.90
C ILE A 87 -2.36 7.03 7.03
N CYS A 88 -1.35 6.34 7.55
CA CYS A 88 -0.17 5.97 6.78
C CYS A 88 -0.42 4.65 6.05
N TYR A 89 0.17 4.52 4.88
CA TYR A 89 0.14 3.30 4.08
C TYR A 89 1.55 2.86 3.77
N SER A 90 1.79 1.57 3.92
CA SER A 90 3.01 0.93 3.44
C SER A 90 2.76 0.29 2.08
N LEU A 91 3.78 0.30 1.23
CA LEU A 91 3.74 -0.19 -0.14
C LEU A 91 4.97 -1.03 -0.41
N ALA A 92 4.78 -2.10 -1.17
CA ALA A 92 5.88 -2.87 -1.72
C ALA A 92 5.69 -3.22 -3.18
N ILE A 93 6.80 -3.29 -3.91
CA ILE A 93 6.89 -3.67 -5.31
C ILE A 93 7.79 -4.89 -5.44
N GLY A 94 7.40 -5.88 -6.23
CA GLY A 94 8.21 -7.06 -6.52
C GLY A 94 7.94 -7.67 -7.88
N GLU A 95 8.87 -8.46 -8.40
CA GLU A 95 8.74 -9.16 -9.69
C GLU A 95 7.73 -10.32 -9.64
N ASN A 96 7.40 -10.79 -8.44
CA ASN A 96 6.39 -11.82 -8.20
C ASN A 96 5.59 -11.52 -6.93
N THR A 97 4.49 -12.26 -6.75
CA THR A 97 3.56 -12.08 -5.62
C THR A 97 4.22 -12.33 -4.26
N GLN A 98 5.11 -13.33 -4.17
CA GLN A 98 5.81 -13.67 -2.93
C GLN A 98 6.77 -12.55 -2.49
N ASP A 99 7.57 -12.02 -3.41
CA ASP A 99 8.49 -10.92 -3.16
C ASP A 99 7.76 -9.67 -2.72
N THR A 100 6.65 -9.37 -3.39
CA THR A 100 5.80 -8.23 -3.06
C THR A 100 5.24 -8.35 -1.64
N TYR A 101 4.75 -9.53 -1.26
CA TYR A 101 4.26 -9.78 0.10
C TYR A 101 5.37 -9.66 1.16
N ILE A 102 6.55 -10.24 0.92
CA ILE A 102 7.68 -10.14 1.84
C ILE A 102 8.14 -8.68 1.97
N GLY A 103 8.22 -7.96 0.84
CA GLY A 103 8.54 -6.55 0.80
C GLY A 103 7.57 -5.72 1.64
N LEU A 104 6.28 -6.03 1.57
CA LEU A 104 5.25 -5.31 2.33
C LEU A 104 5.40 -5.55 3.84
N LYS A 105 5.67 -6.79 4.26
CA LYS A 105 5.94 -7.10 5.67
C LYS A 105 7.21 -6.40 6.15
N TYR A 106 8.25 -6.36 5.31
CA TYR A 106 9.46 -5.61 5.62
C TYR A 106 9.14 -4.13 5.80
N ALA A 107 8.43 -3.51 4.85
CA ALA A 107 8.04 -2.10 4.89
C ALA A 107 7.35 -1.74 6.21
N LYS A 108 6.29 -2.49 6.58
CA LYS A 108 5.51 -2.27 7.82
C LYS A 108 6.29 -2.49 9.11
N SER A 109 7.26 -3.42 9.09
CA SER A 109 8.10 -3.70 10.26
C SER A 109 9.28 -2.73 10.40
N SER A 110 9.61 -2.02 9.31
CA SER A 110 10.73 -1.10 9.23
C SER A 110 10.27 0.35 9.44
N LYS A 111 11.20 1.31 9.32
CA LYS A 111 10.86 2.74 9.22
C LYS A 111 10.72 3.22 7.77
N ILE A 112 10.71 2.30 6.81
CA ILE A 112 10.68 2.57 5.36
C ILE A 112 9.35 2.07 4.81
N HIS A 113 8.44 2.98 4.51
CA HIS A 113 7.09 2.65 4.08
C HIS A 113 6.99 2.21 2.61
N TYR A 114 8.03 2.43 1.79
CA TYR A 114 7.98 2.17 0.33
C TYR A 114 9.19 1.34 -0.07
N ILE A 115 8.97 0.06 -0.40
CA ILE A 115 10.04 -0.91 -0.61
C ILE A 115 9.92 -1.59 -1.97
N GLU A 116 10.99 -1.59 -2.75
CA GLU A 116 11.17 -2.50 -3.87
C GLU A 116 12.00 -3.71 -3.44
N VAL A 117 11.54 -4.90 -3.80
CA VAL A 117 12.27 -6.15 -3.61
C VAL A 117 12.98 -6.52 -4.89
N VAL A 118 14.31 -6.55 -4.84
CA VAL A 118 15.17 -6.92 -5.97
C VAL A 118 15.91 -8.22 -5.65
N ARG A 119 15.78 -9.22 -6.53
CA ARG A 119 16.53 -10.48 -6.42
C ARG A 119 17.87 -10.38 -7.14
N LYS A 120 18.94 -10.81 -6.46
CA LYS A 120 20.27 -11.02 -7.05
C LYS A 120 20.69 -12.46 -6.77
N GLY A 121 20.33 -13.37 -7.68
CA GLY A 121 20.45 -14.81 -7.46
C GLY A 121 19.50 -15.26 -6.35
N THR A 122 20.04 -15.92 -5.31
CA THR A 122 19.26 -16.36 -4.15
C THR A 122 19.05 -15.27 -3.09
N LYS A 123 19.72 -14.13 -3.21
CA LYS A 123 19.63 -13.05 -2.22
C LYS A 123 18.53 -12.06 -2.58
N MET A 124 17.71 -11.71 -1.59
CA MET A 124 16.75 -10.61 -1.66
C MET A 124 17.40 -9.33 -1.13
N LYS A 125 17.14 -8.20 -1.79
CA LYS A 125 17.48 -6.86 -1.32
C LYS A 125 16.23 -6.01 -1.27
N PHE A 126 16.09 -5.24 -0.19
CA PHE A 126 15.02 -4.27 0.01
C PHE A 126 15.59 -2.88 -0.27
N GLN A 127 14.99 -2.15 -1.21
CA GLN A 127 15.44 -0.82 -1.62
C GLN A 127 14.31 0.19 -1.42
N PRO A 128 14.56 1.38 -0.87
CA PRO A 128 13.59 2.46 -0.90
C PRO A 128 13.20 2.79 -2.34
N VAL A 129 11.90 2.98 -2.59
CA VAL A 129 11.37 3.36 -3.91
C VAL A 129 11.51 4.88 -4.17
N LEU A 130 11.63 5.67 -3.09
CA LEU A 130 11.66 7.14 -3.09
C LEU A 130 12.91 7.68 -2.39
#